data_AF-A0A8E0FM76-F1
#
_entry.id   AF-A0A8E0FM76-F1
#
_cell.length_a   1.000
_cell.length_b   1.000
_cell.length_c   1.000
_cell.angle_alpha   90.00
_cell.angle_beta   90.00
_cell.angle_gamma   90.00
#
_symmetry.space_group_name_H-M   'P 1'
#
loop_
_entity.id
_entity.type
_entity.pdbx_description
1 polymer ?
#
loop_
_entity_poly.entity_id
_entity_poly.type
_entity_poly.pdbx_seq_one_letter_code
_entity_poly.pdbx_strand_id
1 'polypeptide(L)' 'MKAMDKAFTRVDETFEAIRDSLNQQAINNIARKLAQDLRRAQQARIRSQKAPDGTEWTPRRRRVTRI' A
#
# COMPACT_ATOMS: atom_id res chain seq x y z
N MET A 1 -21.22 17.71 -2.00
CA MET A 1 -19.84 17.37 -2.41
C MET A 1 -18.77 18.40 -1.99
N LYS A 2 -19.05 19.70 -1.83
CA LYS A 2 -18.02 20.73 -1.51
C LYS A 2 -17.33 20.67 -0.12
N ALA A 3 -17.93 20.02 0.88
CA ALA A 3 -17.37 19.99 2.24
C ALA A 3 -16.27 18.94 2.43
N MET A 4 -16.35 17.81 1.71
CA MET A 4 -15.32 16.75 1.74
C MET A 4 -14.01 17.28 1.14
N ASP A 5 -14.08 17.95 -0.03
CA ASP A 5 -12.90 18.57 -0.66
C ASP A 5 -12.17 19.54 0.25
N LYS A 6 -12.90 20.34 1.04
CA LYS A 6 -12.32 21.33 1.96
C LYS A 6 -11.60 20.70 3.16
N ALA A 7 -12.11 19.58 3.65
CA ALA A 7 -11.49 18.83 4.73
C ALA A 7 -10.20 18.14 4.25
N PHE A 8 -10.21 17.57 3.04
CA PHE A 8 -9.01 16.98 2.45
C PHE A 8 -7.96 18.04 2.11
N THR A 9 -8.34 19.21 1.61
CA THR A 9 -7.37 20.31 1.37
C THR A 9 -6.71 20.79 2.66
N ARG A 10 -7.46 20.91 3.76
CA ARG A 10 -6.88 21.28 5.07
C ARG A 10 -5.87 20.25 5.56
N VAL A 11 -6.17 18.97 5.33
CA VAL A 11 -5.28 17.86 5.66
C VAL A 11 -4.02 17.90 4.79
N ASP A 12 -4.16 18.11 3.48
CA ASP A 12 -3.05 18.24 2.54
C ASP A 12 -2.15 19.42 2.90
N GLU A 13 -2.72 20.59 3.25
CA GLU A 13 -1.98 21.76 3.74
C GLU A 13 -1.14 21.44 4.99
N THR A 14 -1.71 20.69 5.94
CA THR A 14 -0.97 20.28 7.14
C THR A 14 0.14 19.27 6.84
N PHE A 15 -0.07 18.38 5.87
CA PHE A 15 0.95 17.43 5.43
C PHE A 15 2.10 18.13 4.70
N GLU A 16 1.82 19.12 3.85
CA GLU A 16 2.85 19.90 3.18
C GLU A 16 3.65 20.75 4.19
N ALA A 17 3.01 21.37 5.19
CA ALA A 17 3.73 22.09 6.25
C ALA A 17 4.65 21.16 7.08
N ILE A 18 4.20 19.95 7.37
CA ILE A 18 5.01 18.93 8.04
C ILE A 18 6.16 18.51 7.11
N ARG A 19 5.89 18.28 5.83
CA ARG A 19 6.89 17.90 4.82
C ARG A 19 7.99 18.96 4.68
N ASP A 20 7.63 20.24 4.62
CA ASP A 20 8.57 21.35 4.52
C ASP A 20 9.44 21.48 5.78
N SER A 21 8.91 21.06 6.94
CA SER A 21 9.66 21.01 8.20
C SER A 21 10.58 19.79 8.33
N LEU A 22 10.42 18.77 7.46
CA LEU A 22 11.19 17.53 7.52
C LEU A 22 12.48 17.65 6.70
N ASN A 23 13.63 17.42 7.34
CA ASN A 23 14.88 17.29 6.62
C ASN A 23 14.90 16.04 5.71
N GLN A 24 15.77 16.03 4.70
CA GLN A 24 15.87 14.93 3.73
C GLN A 24 16.08 13.55 4.39
N GLN A 25 16.77 13.50 5.53
CA GLN A 25 16.98 12.27 6.28
C GLN A 25 15.68 11.69 6.84
N ALA A 26 14.80 12.55 7.37
CA ALA A 26 13.51 12.15 7.90
C ALA A 26 12.58 11.64 6.79
N ILE A 27 12.55 12.31 5.63
CA ILE A 27 11.83 11.85 4.44
C ILE A 27 12.30 10.46 4.01
N ASN A 28 13.62 10.25 3.93
CA ASN A 28 14.19 8.96 3.55
C ASN A 28 13.84 7.85 4.55
N ASN A 29 13.82 8.16 5.85
CA ASN A 29 13.44 7.22 6.90
C ASN A 29 11.96 6.81 6.79
N ILE A 30 11.06 7.77 6.55
CA ILE A 30 9.63 7.53 6.38
C ILE A 30 9.40 6.67 5.13
N ALA A 31 9.98 7.05 3.99
CA ALA A 31 9.87 6.30 2.75
C ALA A 31 10.35 4.84 2.91
N ARG A 32 11.46 4.63 3.62
CA ARG A 32 11.98 3.30 3.90
C ARG A 32 11.00 2.47 4.74
N LYS A 33 10.44 3.06 5.81
CA LYS A 33 9.47 2.38 6.67
C LYS A 33 8.20 2.02 5.89
N LEU A 34 7.68 2.95 5.10
CA LEU A 34 6.50 2.73 4.25
C LEU A 34 6.73 1.57 3.26
N ALA A 35 7.88 1.55 2.59
CA ALA A 35 8.24 0.46 1.67
C ALA A 35 8.32 -0.90 2.39
N GLN A 36 8.88 -0.95 3.60
CA GLN A 36 8.95 -2.16 4.42
C GLN A 36 7.56 -2.66 4.81
N ASP A 37 6.67 -1.78 5.27
CA ASP A 37 5.33 -2.15 5.69
C ASP A 37 4.47 -2.61 4.50
N LEU A 38 4.59 -1.94 3.35
CA LEU A 38 3.96 -2.38 2.10
C LEU A 38 4.45 -3.77 1.68
N ARG A 39 5.76 -4.03 1.75
CA ARG A 39 6.34 -5.34 1.43
C ARG A 39 5.81 -6.42 2.36
N ARG A 40 5.70 -6.14 3.66
CA ARG A 40 5.14 -7.07 4.66
C ARG A 40 3.67 -7.39 4.37
N ALA A 41 2.85 -6.38 4.10
CA ALA A 41 1.44 -6.55 3.75
C ALA A 41 1.28 -7.38 2.46
N GLN A 42 2.09 -7.09 1.45
CA GLN A 42 2.10 -7.86 0.20
C GLN A 42 2.50 -9.32 0.42
N GLN A 43 3.55 -9.58 1.20
CA GLN A 43 3.95 -10.94 1.55
C GLN A 43 2.86 -11.69 2.31
N ALA A 44 2.18 -11.05 3.24
CA ALA A 44 1.04 -11.63 3.95
C ALA A 44 -0.08 -12.01 2.98
N ARG A 45 -0.41 -11.12 2.02
CA ARG A 45 -1.42 -11.40 0.98
C ARG A 45 -1.02 -12.59 0.11
N ILE A 46 0.23 -12.63 -0.36
CA ILE A 46 0.75 -13.77 -1.15
C ILE A 46 0.66 -15.08 -0.36
N ARG A 47 1.07 -15.08 0.91
CA ARG A 47 0.98 -16.28 1.77
C ARG A 47 -0.46 -16.72 1.99
N SER A 48 -1.39 -15.78 2.13
CA SER A 48 -2.80 -16.09 2.34
C SER A 48 -3.49 -16.73 1.14
N GLN A 49 -2.89 -16.64 -0.06
CA GLN A 49 -3.52 -17.10 -1.32
C GLN A 49 -4.95 -16.57 -1.46
N LYS A 50 -5.18 -15.30 -1.11
CA LYS A 50 -6.47 -14.62 -1.26
C LYS A 50 -6.38 -13.52 -2.31
N ALA A 51 -7.41 -13.42 -3.13
CA ALA A 51 -7.61 -12.32 -4.06
C ALA A 51 -7.96 -11.01 -3.30
N PRO A 52 -7.84 -9.84 -3.95
CA PRO A 52 -8.11 -8.54 -3.31
C PRO A 52 -9.56 -8.38 -2.83
N ASP A 53 -10.49 -9.13 -3.40
CA ASP A 53 -11.90 -9.22 -3.03
C ASP A 53 -12.16 -10.21 -1.87
N GLY A 54 -11.12 -10.85 -1.34
CA GLY A 54 -11.18 -11.80 -0.23
C GLY A 54 -11.46 -13.24 -0.64
N THR A 55 -11.70 -13.51 -1.92
CA THR A 55 -11.93 -14.87 -2.44
C THR A 55 -10.63 -15.68 -2.46
N GLU A 56 -10.74 -17.01 -2.44
CA GLU A 56 -9.55 -17.88 -2.54
C GLU A 56 -8.93 -17.78 -3.93
N TRP A 57 -7.61 -17.79 -3.99
CA TRP A 57 -6.87 -17.80 -5.23
C TRP A 57 -7.09 -19.11 -5.97
N THR A 58 -7.60 -19.03 -7.21
CA THR A 58 -7.85 -20.23 -8.01
C THR A 58 -6.54 -20.98 -8.28
N PRO A 59 -6.41 -22.27 -7.89
CA PRO A 59 -5.20 -23.02 -8.14
C PRO A 59 -4.97 -23.17 -9.66
N ARG A 60 -3.70 -23.10 -10.07
CA ARG A 60 -3.32 -23.26 -11.48
C ARG A 60 -3.75 -24.65 -11.97
N ARG A 61 -4.52 -24.72 -13.06
CA ARG A 61 -4.91 -26.00 -13.70
C ARG A 61 -3.66 -26.82 -14.04
N ARG A 62 -3.59 -28.07 -13.59
CA ARG A 62 -2.51 -29.00 -13.93
C ARG A 62 -2.57 -29.29 -15.44
N ARG A 63 -1.43 -29.13 -16.15
CA ARG A 63 -1.30 -29.62 -17.51
C ARG A 63 -1.04 -31.11 -17.45
N VAL A 64 -1.98 -31.92 -17.95
CA VAL A 64 -1.79 -33.36 -18.12
C VAL A 64 -1.02 -33.55 -19.42
N THR A 65 0.30 -33.72 -19.33
CA THR A 65 1.08 -34.23 -20.46
C THR A 65 0.92 -35.75 -20.45
N ARG A 66 0.17 -36.30 -21.42
CA ARG A 66 0.23 -37.75 -21.67
C ARG A 66 1.58 -38.03 -22.33
N ILE A 67 2.36 -38.91 -21.70
CA ILE A 67 3.53 -39.57 -22.30
C ILE A 67 3.02 -40.81 -23.02
#